data_AF-A0A4R3TDC1-F1
#
_entry.id   AF-A0A4R3TDC1-F1
#
_cell.length_a   1.000
_cell.length_b   1.000
_cell.length_c   1.000
_cell.angle_alpha   90.00
_cell.angle_beta   90.00
_cell.angle_gamma   90.00
#
_symmetry.space_group_name_H-M   'P 1'
#
loop_
_entity.id
_entity.type
_entity.pdbx_description
1 polymer ?
#
loop_
_entity_poly.entity_id
_entity_poly.type
_entity_poly.pdbx_seq_one_letter_code
_entity_poly.pdbx_strand_id
1 'polypeptide(L)'
;MAKTKIVANYLRKAINEDGNLEVTFEVSNYHYKRYCQDLQKKPYTLEIAEVKNKRSINQNNYLWALIHEITQNPNASSNDDWEMYCILLSLANAKFEYITCLADALETLKQEVRALQVLGYENRENGTRWARCKVFIGSSKMNKEEMGKLIDKTLWYAEQLGIDTVYYRDMLV
;
A
#
# COMPACT_ATOMS: atom_id res chain seq x y z
N MET A 1 7.96 -17.97 19.27
CA MET A 1 7.60 -16.71 19.96
C MET A 1 7.15 -15.71 18.90
N ALA A 2 6.00 -15.06 19.08
CA ALA A 2 5.45 -14.13 18.10
C ALA A 2 6.37 -12.91 17.92
N LYS A 3 6.63 -12.51 16.66
CA LYS A 3 7.37 -11.29 16.33
C LYS A 3 6.63 -10.10 16.94
N THR A 4 7.18 -9.52 18.01
CA THR A 4 6.58 -8.36 18.68
C THR A 4 7.23 -7.10 18.14
N LYS A 5 6.44 -6.31 17.39
CA LYS A 5 6.90 -5.04 16.84
C LYS A 5 6.92 -3.99 17.94
N ILE A 6 8.12 -3.53 18.33
CA ILE A 6 8.31 -2.44 19.29
C ILE A 6 8.49 -1.14 18.52
N VAL A 7 7.71 -0.12 18.87
CA VAL A 7 7.88 1.23 18.35
C VAL A 7 8.69 2.04 19.37
N ALA A 8 9.83 2.56 18.92
CA ALA A 8 10.78 3.28 19.76
C ALA A 8 11.32 4.50 19.01
N ASN A 9 11.62 5.58 19.74
CA ASN A 9 12.19 6.80 19.19
C ASN A 9 13.72 6.71 19.21
N TYR A 10 14.38 7.08 18.13
CA TYR A 10 15.84 7.17 18.12
C TYR A 10 16.31 8.27 19.08
N LEU A 11 17.18 7.92 20.03
CA LEU A 11 17.78 8.89 20.95
C LEU A 11 19.17 9.30 20.49
N ARG A 12 20.09 8.33 20.40
CA ARG A 12 21.50 8.58 20.11
C ARG A 12 22.21 7.33 19.62
N LYS A 13 23.35 7.56 18.98
CA LYS A 13 24.38 6.56 18.73
C LYS A 13 25.65 6.92 19.50
N ALA A 14 26.28 5.95 20.14
CA ALA A 14 27.53 6.10 20.86
C ALA A 14 28.49 4.98 20.46
N ILE A 15 29.79 5.20 20.62
CA ILE A 15 30.81 4.16 20.46
C ILE A 15 31.28 3.81 21.87
N ASN A 16 31.22 2.54 22.23
CA ASN A 16 31.67 2.09 23.55
C ASN A 16 33.20 2.00 23.61
N GLU A 17 33.74 1.75 24.80
CA GLU A 17 35.20 1.64 25.04
C GLU A 17 35.87 0.52 24.23
N ASP A 18 35.08 -0.43 23.75
CA ASP A 18 35.48 -1.58 22.94
C ASP A 18 35.42 -1.27 21.42
N GLY A 19 35.08 -0.03 21.03
CA GLY A 19 34.97 0.39 19.63
C GLY A 19 33.67 -0.04 18.92
N ASN A 20 32.73 -0.63 19.64
CA ASN A 20 31.45 -1.09 19.09
C ASN A 20 30.40 0.03 19.10
N LEU A 21 29.57 0.06 18.06
CA LEU A 21 28.52 1.06 17.89
C LEU A 21 27.24 0.65 18.64
N GLU A 22 26.84 1.47 19.60
CA GLU A 22 25.62 1.32 20.37
C GLU A 22 24.55 2.30 19.86
N VAL A 23 23.37 1.77 19.53
CA VAL A 23 22.20 2.58 19.14
C VAL A 23 21.18 2.53 20.26
N THR A 24 20.84 3.68 20.84
CA THR A 24 19.85 3.79 21.91
C THR A 24 18.51 4.27 21.37
N PHE A 25 17.44 3.55 21.73
CA PHE A 25 16.07 3.93 21.43
C PHE A 25 15.26 4.15 22.71
N GLU A 26 14.41 5.17 22.75
CA GLU A 26 13.45 5.40 23.82
C GLU A 26 12.12 4.70 23.53
N VAL A 27 11.62 3.93 24.49
CA VAL A 27 10.30 3.31 24.41
C VAL A 27 9.35 3.99 25.38
N SER A 28 8.58 4.96 24.87
CA SER A 28 7.68 5.77 25.72
C SER A 28 6.34 5.06 26.01
N ASN A 29 5.93 4.08 25.20
CA ASN A 29 4.63 3.39 25.34
C ASN A 29 4.65 2.31 26.45
N TYR A 30 3.68 2.40 27.38
CA TYR A 30 3.54 1.53 28.55
C TYR A 30 3.44 0.04 28.21
N HIS A 31 2.75 -0.33 27.12
CA HIS A 31 2.62 -1.73 26.72
C HIS A 31 3.96 -2.35 26.30
N TYR A 32 4.86 -1.56 25.70
CA TYR A 32 6.18 -2.03 25.26
C TYR A 32 7.21 -2.03 26.39
N LYS A 33 7.02 -1.21 27.45
CA LYS A 33 7.90 -1.20 28.64
C LYS A 33 8.00 -2.58 29.29
N ARG A 34 6.88 -3.31 29.39
CA ARG A 34 6.85 -4.67 29.96
C ARG A 34 7.66 -5.67 29.13
N TYR A 35 7.63 -5.54 27.79
CA TYR A 35 8.45 -6.37 26.91
C TYR A 35 9.94 -6.03 27.00
N CYS A 36 10.27 -4.75 27.15
CA CYS A 36 11.67 -4.33 27.33
C CYS A 36 12.26 -4.79 28.67
N GLN A 37 11.45 -4.98 29.70
CA GLN A 37 11.90 -5.48 31.02
C GLN A 37 12.28 -6.96 31.00
N ASP A 38 11.72 -7.76 30.08
CA ASP A 38 12.00 -9.19 29.93
C ASP A 38 13.22 -9.48 29.01
N LEU A 39 13.84 -8.43 28.44
CA LEU A 39 15.02 -8.58 27.60
C LEU A 39 16.23 -9.05 28.42
N GLN A 40 16.83 -10.16 28.01
CA GLN A 40 18.05 -10.71 28.63
C GLN A 40 19.27 -10.40 27.76
N LYS A 41 20.49 -10.54 28.30
CA LYS A 41 21.73 -10.40 27.49
C LYS A 41 21.89 -11.59 26.53
N LYS A 42 21.15 -11.58 25.43
CA LYS A 42 21.13 -12.59 24.37
C LYS A 42 21.16 -11.89 23.00
N PRO A 43 21.63 -12.56 21.94
CA PRO A 43 21.55 -12.01 20.59
C PRO A 43 20.09 -11.91 20.13
N TYR A 44 19.68 -10.72 19.71
CA TYR A 44 18.37 -10.47 19.10
C TYR A 44 18.54 -9.90 17.69
N THR A 45 17.60 -10.22 16.81
CA THR A 45 17.48 -9.58 15.49
C THR A 45 16.64 -8.31 15.62
N LEU A 46 17.15 -7.19 15.13
CA LEU A 46 16.46 -5.90 15.12
C LEU A 46 16.12 -5.52 13.68
N GLU A 47 14.83 -5.34 13.38
CA GLU A 47 14.35 -4.79 12.11
C GLU A 47 13.93 -3.33 12.35
N ILE A 48 14.75 -2.37 11.92
CA ILE A 48 14.47 -0.93 12.07
C ILE A 48 13.73 -0.47 10.81
N ALA A 49 12.46 -0.10 10.97
CA ALA A 49 11.64 0.49 9.93
C ALA A 49 10.97 1.75 10.45
N GLU A 50 10.85 2.78 9.61
CA GLU A 50 10.11 3.98 9.96
C GLU A 50 8.65 3.65 10.28
N VAL A 51 8.14 4.21 11.37
CA VAL A 51 6.75 4.06 11.74
C VAL A 51 5.93 4.91 10.78
N LYS A 52 5.20 4.24 9.87
CA LYS A 52 4.21 4.92 9.03
C LYS A 52 3.23 5.66 9.92
N ASN A 53 3.05 6.95 9.67
CA ASN A 53 2.17 7.80 10.46
C ASN A 53 0.76 7.17 10.51
N LYS A 54 0.14 7.10 11.69
CA LYS A 54 -1.22 6.56 11.89
C LYS A 54 -2.23 7.18 10.92
N ARG A 55 -2.05 8.45 10.54
CA ARG A 55 -2.87 9.16 9.55
C ARG A 55 -2.85 8.47 8.18
N SER A 56 -1.68 7.99 7.72
CA SER A 56 -1.56 7.31 6.41
C SER A 56 -2.19 5.92 6.41
N ILE A 57 -2.15 5.22 7.55
CA ILE A 57 -2.83 3.92 7.71
C ILE A 57 -4.34 4.12 7.69
N ASN A 58 -4.85 5.12 8.41
CA ASN A 58 -6.26 5.48 8.37
C ASN A 58 -6.69 5.92 6.95
N GLN A 59 -5.92 6.78 6.30
CA GLN A 59 -6.21 7.23 4.93
C GLN A 59 -6.34 6.05 3.96
N ASN A 60 -5.45 5.06 4.03
CA ASN A 60 -5.56 3.86 3.20
C ASN A 60 -6.82 3.05 3.54
N ASN A 61 -7.16 2.88 4.82
CA ASN A 61 -8.36 2.16 5.22
C ASN A 61 -9.65 2.85 4.73
N TYR A 62 -9.74 4.17 4.86
CA TYR A 62 -10.88 4.96 4.37
C TYR A 62 -10.96 4.95 2.84
N LEU A 63 -9.83 4.96 2.13
CA LEU A 63 -9.82 4.84 0.68
C LEU A 63 -10.42 3.50 0.25
N TRP A 64 -10.00 2.39 0.87
CA TRP A 64 -10.56 1.07 0.58
C TRP A 64 -12.05 0.98 0.92
N ALA A 65 -12.49 1.59 2.03
CA ALA A 65 -13.90 1.66 2.39
C ALA A 65 -14.73 2.42 1.35
N LEU A 66 -14.21 3.54 0.83
CA LEU A 66 -14.88 4.31 -0.23
C LEU A 66 -14.93 3.53 -1.55
N ILE A 67 -13.84 2.84 -1.92
CA ILE A 67 -13.81 1.97 -3.11
C ILE A 67 -14.86 0.87 -2.99
N HIS A 68 -14.94 0.23 -1.83
CA HIS A 68 -15.95 -0.80 -1.58
C HIS A 68 -17.38 -0.25 -1.69
N GLU A 69 -17.63 0.95 -1.19
CA GLU A 69 -18.94 1.59 -1.34
C GLU A 69 -19.25 1.94 -2.80
N ILE A 70 -18.24 2.39 -3.56
CA ILE A 70 -18.35 2.60 -5.01
C ILE A 70 -18.73 1.29 -5.71
N THR A 71 -18.08 0.15 -5.41
CA THR A 71 -18.36 -1.12 -6.10
C THR A 71 -19.74 -1.69 -5.80
N GLN A 72 -20.38 -1.29 -4.70
CA GLN A 72 -21.78 -1.63 -4.42
C GLN A 72 -22.78 -0.83 -5.27
N ASN A 73 -22.34 0.24 -5.94
CA ASN A 73 -23.22 1.04 -6.78
C ASN A 73 -23.43 0.33 -8.14
N PRO A 74 -24.69 0.13 -8.59
CA PRO A 74 -24.97 -0.55 -9.86
C PRO A 74 -24.45 0.21 -11.10
N ASN A 75 -24.16 1.51 -10.99
CA ASN A 75 -23.59 2.31 -12.07
C ASN A 75 -22.05 2.38 -12.03
N ALA A 76 -21.40 1.69 -11.09
CA ALA A 76 -19.95 1.63 -11.02
C ALA A 76 -19.36 0.89 -12.22
N SER A 77 -18.13 1.29 -12.60
CA SER A 77 -17.43 0.68 -13.73
C SER A 77 -16.93 -0.74 -13.45
N SER A 78 -16.84 -1.16 -12.18
CA SER A 78 -16.65 -2.55 -11.78
C SER A 78 -17.27 -2.79 -10.40
N ASN A 79 -17.67 -4.04 -10.15
CA ASN A 79 -18.14 -4.54 -8.86
C ASN A 79 -17.02 -5.22 -8.05
N ASP A 80 -15.81 -5.32 -8.59
CA ASP A 80 -14.63 -5.84 -7.91
C ASP A 80 -13.77 -4.68 -7.39
N ASP A 81 -13.45 -4.71 -6.09
CA ASP A 81 -12.72 -3.64 -5.41
C ASP A 81 -11.32 -3.41 -6.01
N TRP A 82 -10.66 -4.48 -6.48
CA TRP A 82 -9.32 -4.38 -7.08
C TRP A 82 -9.37 -3.83 -8.50
N GLU A 83 -10.33 -4.25 -9.31
CA GLU A 83 -10.54 -3.70 -10.63
C GLU A 83 -10.92 -2.21 -10.55
N MET A 84 -11.83 -1.86 -9.63
CA MET A 84 -12.22 -0.48 -9.38
C MET A 84 -11.01 0.35 -8.93
N TYR A 85 -10.18 -0.18 -8.04
CA TYR A 85 -8.92 0.45 -7.65
C TYR A 85 -7.98 0.70 -8.84
N CYS A 86 -7.84 -0.25 -9.77
CA CYS A 86 -7.05 -0.06 -11.00
C CYS A 86 -7.61 1.02 -11.92
N ILE A 87 -8.95 1.10 -12.05
CA ILE A 87 -9.63 2.14 -12.81
C ILE A 87 -9.33 3.52 -12.19
N LEU A 88 -9.45 3.64 -10.86
CA LEU A 88 -9.15 4.87 -10.13
C LEU A 88 -7.69 5.29 -10.25
N LEU A 89 -6.76 4.33 -10.19
CA LEU A 89 -5.35 4.57 -10.45
C LEU A 89 -5.11 5.10 -11.87
N SER A 90 -5.81 4.56 -12.87
CA SER A 90 -5.72 5.07 -14.25
C SER A 90 -6.30 6.48 -14.37
N LEU A 91 -7.41 6.78 -13.68
CA LEU A 91 -8.03 8.12 -13.66
C LEU A 91 -7.16 9.15 -12.93
N ALA A 92 -6.43 8.72 -11.90
CA ALA A 92 -5.46 9.52 -11.17
C ALA A 92 -4.15 9.74 -11.93
N ASN A 93 -4.02 9.15 -13.12
CA ASN A 93 -2.80 9.16 -13.93
C ASN A 93 -1.58 8.68 -13.12
N ALA A 94 -1.78 7.63 -12.30
CA ALA A 94 -0.72 7.01 -11.53
C ALA A 94 0.35 6.42 -12.45
N LYS A 95 1.60 6.38 -11.98
CA LYS A 95 2.71 5.80 -12.76
C LYS A 95 2.44 4.32 -13.04
N PHE A 96 2.49 3.96 -14.31
CA PHE A 96 2.34 2.58 -14.77
C PHE A 96 3.43 2.25 -15.77
N GLU A 97 3.72 0.95 -15.89
CA GLU A 97 4.56 0.39 -16.92
C GLU A 97 3.74 -0.57 -17.79
N TYR A 98 4.01 -0.57 -19.08
CA TYR A 98 3.41 -1.54 -20.00
C TYR A 98 4.25 -2.81 -19.99
N ILE A 99 3.63 -3.91 -19.55
CA ILE A 99 4.25 -5.23 -19.55
C ILE A 99 3.45 -6.13 -20.49
N THR A 100 4.15 -6.87 -21.34
CA THR A 100 3.55 -7.91 -22.15
C THR A 100 4.07 -9.26 -21.67
N CYS A 101 3.18 -10.16 -21.30
CA CYS A 101 3.53 -11.49 -20.85
C CYS A 101 2.75 -12.54 -21.64
N LEU A 102 3.20 -13.80 -21.59
CA LEU A 102 2.39 -14.91 -22.07
C LEU A 102 1.08 -14.97 -21.27
N ALA A 103 -0.03 -15.32 -21.91
CA ALA A 103 -1.34 -15.40 -21.26
C ALA A 103 -1.33 -16.42 -20.11
N ASP A 104 -0.54 -17.49 -20.24
CA ASP A 104 -0.34 -18.52 -19.22
C ASP A 104 0.40 -17.98 -17.98
N ALA A 105 1.35 -17.05 -18.19
CA ALA A 105 2.10 -16.41 -17.10
C ALA A 105 1.35 -15.24 -16.44
N LEU A 106 0.14 -14.90 -16.92
CA LEU A 106 -0.63 -13.77 -16.43
C LEU A 106 -1.06 -13.96 -14.98
N GLU A 107 -1.46 -15.17 -14.60
CA GLU A 107 -1.87 -15.46 -13.21
C GLU A 107 -0.71 -15.30 -12.24
N THR A 108 0.47 -15.80 -12.60
CA THR A 108 1.71 -15.57 -11.84
C THR A 108 2.03 -14.09 -11.71
N LEU A 109 1.88 -13.32 -12.79
CA LEU A 109 2.14 -11.88 -12.76
C LEU A 109 1.14 -11.14 -11.84
N LYS A 110 -0.13 -11.55 -11.82
CA LYS A 110 -1.14 -11.00 -10.90
C LYS A 110 -0.83 -11.31 -9.42
N GLN A 111 -0.16 -12.43 -9.13
CA GLN A 111 0.25 -12.76 -7.77
C GLN A 111 1.41 -11.88 -7.29
N GLU A 112 2.36 -11.58 -8.19
CA GLU A 112 3.54 -10.77 -7.87
C GLU A 112 3.23 -9.27 -7.84
N VAL A 113 2.30 -8.80 -8.68
CA VAL A 113 1.95 -7.39 -8.79
C VAL A 113 0.57 -7.12 -8.19
N ARG A 114 0.54 -6.25 -7.17
CA ARG A 114 -0.70 -5.85 -6.49
C ARG A 114 -1.74 -5.11 -7.35
N ALA A 115 -1.33 -4.39 -8.38
CA ALA A 115 -2.24 -3.57 -9.19
C ALA A 115 -1.92 -3.76 -10.67
N LEU A 116 -2.73 -4.59 -11.33
CA LEU A 116 -2.55 -4.98 -12.72
C LEU A 116 -3.88 -4.87 -13.46
N GLN A 117 -3.88 -4.16 -14.58
CA GLN A 117 -5.00 -4.06 -15.49
C GLN A 117 -4.66 -4.72 -16.82
N VAL A 118 -5.46 -5.68 -17.25
CA VAL A 118 -5.30 -6.35 -18.55
C VAL A 118 -5.96 -5.48 -19.62
N LEU A 119 -5.19 -5.07 -20.63
CA LEU A 119 -5.69 -4.25 -21.74
C LEU A 119 -6.22 -5.07 -22.90
N GLY A 120 -5.76 -6.31 -23.04
CA GLY A 120 -6.18 -7.20 -24.11
C GLY A 120 -5.21 -8.34 -24.35
N TYR A 121 -5.57 -9.19 -25.30
CA TYR A 121 -4.77 -10.33 -25.72
C TYR A 121 -4.39 -10.21 -27.18
N GLU A 122 -3.19 -10.68 -27.50
CA GLU A 122 -2.68 -10.76 -28.86
C GLU A 122 -2.24 -12.18 -29.17
N ASN A 123 -2.63 -12.66 -30.34
CA ASN A 123 -2.12 -13.92 -30.87
C ASN A 123 -0.96 -13.61 -31.81
N ARG A 124 0.21 -14.20 -31.55
CA ARG A 124 1.36 -14.10 -32.44
C ARG A 124 1.37 -15.26 -33.44
N GLU A 125 2.11 -15.07 -34.54
CA GLU A 125 2.19 -16.04 -35.66
C GLU A 125 2.68 -17.43 -35.22
N ASN A 126 3.41 -17.51 -34.11
CA ASN A 126 3.87 -18.76 -33.49
C ASN A 126 2.79 -19.50 -32.66
N GLY A 127 1.53 -19.07 -32.71
CA GLY A 127 0.42 -19.64 -31.94
C GLY A 127 0.42 -19.28 -30.45
N THR A 128 1.37 -18.44 -29.99
CA THR A 128 1.40 -18.01 -28.59
C THR A 128 0.46 -16.83 -28.35
N ARG A 129 -0.35 -16.93 -27.29
CA ARG A 129 -1.23 -15.86 -26.83
C ARG A 129 -0.52 -15.04 -25.77
N TRP A 130 -0.43 -13.73 -26.01
CA TRP A 130 0.19 -12.75 -25.12
C TRP A 130 -0.88 -11.86 -24.53
N ALA A 131 -0.72 -11.47 -23.26
CA ALA A 131 -1.55 -10.50 -22.58
C ALA A 131 -0.76 -9.18 -22.46
N ARG A 132 -1.37 -8.08 -22.93
CA ARG A 132 -0.87 -6.72 -22.68
C ARG A 132 -1.46 -6.23 -21.36
N CYS A 133 -0.59 -5.86 -20.44
CA CYS A 133 -0.99 -5.41 -19.11
C CYS A 133 -0.43 -4.02 -18.81
N LYS A 134 -1.23 -3.18 -18.14
CA LYS A 134 -0.75 -2.02 -17.41
C LYS A 134 -0.49 -2.45 -15.98
N VAL A 135 0.74 -2.26 -15.56
CA VAL A 135 1.21 -2.61 -14.22
C VAL A 135 1.42 -1.31 -13.47
N PHE A 136 0.58 -1.03 -12.49
CA PHE A 136 0.67 0.19 -11.69
C PHE A 136 1.72 0.02 -10.60
N ILE A 137 2.53 1.05 -10.40
CA ILE A 137 3.44 1.10 -9.25
C ILE A 137 2.58 1.23 -8.00
N GLY A 138 2.59 0.22 -7.13
CA GLY A 138 1.70 0.13 -5.98
C GLY A 138 1.77 1.33 -5.03
N SER A 139 0.66 1.62 -4.34
CA SER A 139 0.51 2.74 -3.39
C SER A 139 1.55 2.77 -2.27
N SER A 140 2.20 1.64 -1.99
CA SER A 140 3.32 1.56 -1.04
C SER A 140 4.58 2.32 -1.48
N LYS A 141 4.72 2.62 -2.78
CA LYS A 141 5.80 3.43 -3.36
C LYS A 141 5.31 4.80 -3.85
N MET A 142 4.03 5.13 -3.67
CA MET A 142 3.49 6.44 -4.05
C MET A 142 3.93 7.52 -3.07
N ASN A 143 4.26 8.69 -3.62
CA ASN A 143 4.50 9.89 -2.83
C ASN A 143 3.17 10.52 -2.37
N LYS A 144 3.24 11.43 -1.38
CA LYS A 144 2.05 12.10 -0.81
C LYS A 144 1.19 12.80 -1.87
N GLU A 145 1.80 13.41 -2.89
CA GLU A 145 1.08 14.08 -3.98
C GLU A 145 0.31 13.08 -4.86
N GLU A 146 0.91 11.93 -5.18
CA GLU A 146 0.28 10.86 -5.96
C GLU A 146 -0.90 10.26 -5.20
N MET A 147 -0.75 10.05 -3.89
CA MET A 147 -1.83 9.60 -3.02
C MET A 147 -2.97 10.64 -2.93
N GLY A 148 -2.65 11.92 -2.83
CA GLY A 148 -3.64 13.00 -2.83
C GLY A 148 -4.46 13.04 -4.11
N LYS A 149 -3.81 12.90 -5.28
CA LYS A 149 -4.49 12.81 -6.58
C LYS A 149 -5.42 11.60 -6.68
N LEU A 150 -5.00 10.45 -6.15
CA LEU A 150 -5.83 9.25 -6.11
C LEU A 150 -7.08 9.45 -5.24
N ILE A 151 -6.92 10.03 -4.05
CA ILE A 151 -8.03 10.35 -3.14
C ILE A 151 -9.01 11.30 -3.82
N ASP A 152 -8.52 12.39 -4.40
CA ASP A 152 -9.33 13.40 -5.08
C ASP A 152 -10.16 12.80 -6.22
N LYS A 153 -9.53 11.95 -7.06
CA LYS A 153 -10.25 11.24 -8.13
C LYS A 153 -11.26 10.21 -7.62
N THR A 154 -10.96 9.55 -6.51
CA THR A 154 -11.89 8.58 -5.91
C THR A 154 -13.12 9.28 -5.34
N LEU A 155 -12.92 10.39 -4.63
CA LEU A 155 -14.03 11.23 -4.13
C LEU A 155 -14.85 11.78 -5.29
N TRP A 156 -14.21 12.33 -6.32
CA TRP A 156 -14.89 12.84 -7.50
C TRP A 156 -15.73 11.75 -8.18
N TYR A 157 -15.18 10.53 -8.33
CA TYR A 157 -15.90 9.41 -8.93
C TYR A 157 -17.10 8.97 -8.09
N ALA A 158 -16.95 8.90 -6.76
CA ALA A 158 -18.05 8.63 -5.84
C ALA A 158 -19.14 9.72 -5.91
N GLU A 159 -18.77 11.00 -5.99
CA GLU A 159 -19.71 12.11 -6.18
C GLU A 159 -20.49 11.98 -7.51
N GLN A 160 -19.84 11.53 -8.60
CA GLN A 160 -20.54 11.27 -9.87
C GLN A 160 -21.57 10.15 -9.77
N LEU A 161 -21.34 9.17 -8.89
CA LEU A 161 -22.26 8.08 -8.61
C LEU A 161 -23.35 8.44 -7.59
N GLY A 162 -23.35 9.67 -7.07
CA GLY A 162 -24.29 10.15 -6.07
C GLY A 162 -24.03 9.64 -4.65
N ILE A 163 -22.82 9.18 -4.36
CA ILE A 163 -22.40 8.71 -3.04
C ILE A 163 -22.05 9.91 -2.15
N ASP A 164 -22.49 9.93 -0.90
CA ASP A 164 -22.16 11.00 0.05
C ASP A 164 -20.70 10.90 0.50
N THR A 165 -19.87 11.83 0.03
CA THR A 165 -18.42 11.80 0.29
C THR A 165 -17.98 12.76 1.39
N VAL A 166 -18.92 13.44 2.07
CA VAL A 166 -18.62 14.48 3.08
C VAL A 166 -17.79 13.90 4.22
N TYR A 167 -18.18 12.73 4.72
CA TYR A 167 -17.46 12.01 5.76
C TYR A 167 -16.06 11.58 5.32
N TYR A 168 -15.92 11.08 4.08
CA TYR A 168 -14.64 10.63 3.54
C TYR A 168 -13.67 11.77 3.30
N ARG A 169 -14.17 12.95 2.90
CA ARG A 169 -13.34 14.15 2.70
C ARG A 169 -12.68 14.61 4.00
N ASP A 170 -13.38 14.55 5.14
CA ASP A 170 -12.80 14.91 6.44
C ASP A 170 -11.73 13.90 6.91
N MET A 171 -11.95 12.61 6.63
CA MET A 171 -11.08 11.53 7.07
C MET A 171 -9.85 11.30 6.17
N LEU A 172 -9.92 11.70 4.90
CA LEU A 172 -8.87 11.48 3.90
C LEU A 172 -7.90 12.67 3.75
N VAL A 173 -8.31 13.89 4.11
CA VAL A 173 -7.51 15.13 4.04
C VAL A 173 -6.60 15.28 5.26
#